data_AF-A0A5B9W782-F1
#
_entry.id   AF-A0A5B9W782-F1
#
_cell.length_a   1.000
_cell.length_b   1.000
_cell.length_c   1.000
_cell.angle_alpha   90.00
_cell.angle_beta   90.00
_cell.angle_gamma   90.00
#
_symmetry.space_group_name_H-M   'P 1'
#
loop_
_entity.id
_entity.type
_entity.pdbx_description
1 polymer ?
#
loop_
_entity_poly.entity_id
_entity_poly.type
_entity_poly.pdbx_seq_one_letter_code
_entity_poly.pdbx_strand_id
1 'polypeptide(L)' 'MICGLFEIEHNRLPALAQEYELAKEHKREVLRHSDARNPDHQRRFSDAQEREEAARERYVAALVSRE' A
#
# COMPACT_ATOMS: atom_id res chain seq x y z
N MET A 1 11.67 16.39 -26.46
CA MET A 1 11.36 15.12 -25.78
C MET A 1 10.48 15.43 -24.57
N ILE A 2 9.15 15.27 -24.69
CA ILE A 2 8.15 15.61 -23.65
C ILE A 2 7.36 14.36 -23.19
N CYS A 3 7.75 13.15 -23.62
CA CYS A 3 6.93 11.96 -23.35
C CYS A 3 7.06 11.38 -21.94
N GLY A 4 8.14 11.65 -21.20
CA GLY A 4 8.36 11.03 -19.88
C GLY A 4 7.54 11.60 -18.72
N LEU A 5 6.97 12.80 -18.86
CA LEU A 5 6.16 13.42 -17.79
C LEU A 5 4.68 13.03 -17.86
N PHE A 6 4.13 12.85 -19.06
CA PHE A 6 2.73 12.44 -19.26
C PHE A 6 2.45 11.02 -18.76
N GLU A 7 3.40 10.09 -18.89
CA GLU A 7 3.24 8.70 -18.44
C GLU A 7 3.25 8.57 -16.90
N ILE A 8 3.99 9.44 -16.20
CA ILE A 8 4.07 9.43 -14.73
C ILE A 8 2.75 9.90 -14.12
N GLU A 9 2.10 10.90 -14.71
CA GLU A 9 0.82 11.43 -14.21
C GLU A 9 -0.37 10.52 -14.57
N HIS A 10 -0.43 9.99 -15.81
CA HIS A 10 -1.52 9.13 -16.23
C HIS A 10 -1.56 7.76 -15.52
N ASN A 11 -0.40 7.23 -15.13
CA ASN A 11 -0.31 5.94 -14.44
C ASN A 11 -0.23 6.04 -12.91
N ARG A 12 -0.27 7.26 -12.35
CA ARG A 12 -0.12 7.45 -10.90
C ARG A 12 -1.21 6.78 -10.07
N LEU A 13 -2.47 6.91 -10.49
CA LEU A 13 -3.61 6.30 -9.78
C LEU A 13 -3.63 4.77 -9.88
N PRO A 14 -3.45 4.17 -11.08
CA PRO A 14 -3.29 2.71 -11.20
C PRO A 14 -2.12 2.17 -10.38
N ALA A 15 -0.97 2.86 -10.37
CA ALA A 15 0.20 2.46 -9.58
C ALA A 15 -0.09 2.52 -8.07
N LEU A 16 -0.70 3.59 -7.58
CA LEU A 16 -1.08 3.72 -6.17
C LEU A 16 -2.16 2.70 -5.75
N ALA A 17 -3.09 2.37 -6.64
CA ALA A 17 -4.07 1.32 -6.40
C ALA A 17 -3.37 -0.05 -6.27
N GLN A 18 -2.40 -0.34 -7.14
CA GLN A 18 -1.62 -1.58 -7.09
C GLN A 18 -0.77 -1.65 -5.82
N GLU A 19 -0.11 -0.55 -5.41
CA GLU A 19 0.62 -0.47 -4.15
C GLU A 19 -0.28 -0.77 -2.94
N TYR A 20 -1.51 -0.24 -2.94
CA TYR A 20 -2.47 -0.51 -1.88
C TYR A 20 -2.95 -1.98 -1.88
N GLU A 21 -3.19 -2.59 -3.04
CA GLU A 21 -3.51 -4.03 -3.12
C GLU A 21 -2.36 -4.90 -2.59
N LEU A 22 -1.12 -4.58 -2.94
CA LEU A 22 0.07 -5.29 -2.45
C LEU A 22 0.23 -5.15 -0.93
N ALA A 23 -0.03 -3.97 -0.36
CA ALA A 23 0.01 -3.77 1.08
C ALA A 23 -1.05 -4.60 1.82
N LYS A 24 -2.27 -4.70 1.27
CA LYS A 24 -3.33 -5.58 1.80
C LYS A 24 -2.96 -7.05 1.71
N GLU A 25 -2.35 -7.48 0.60
CA GLU A 25 -1.85 -8.84 0.45
C GLU A 25 -0.79 -9.17 1.50
N HIS A 26 0.18 -8.28 1.70
CA HIS A 26 1.22 -8.45 2.71
C HIS A 26 0.65 -8.58 4.13
N LYS A 27 -0.31 -7.73 4.52
CA LYS A 27 -0.98 -7.86 5.82
C LYS A 27 -1.74 -9.18 5.96
N ARG A 28 -2.41 -9.65 4.90
CA ARG A 28 -3.07 -10.96 4.89
C ARG A 28 -2.06 -12.09 5.06
N GLU A 29 -0.89 -12.00 4.45
CA GLU A 29 0.19 -12.97 4.62
C GLU A 29 0.69 -12.99 6.08
N VAL A 30 0.95 -11.83 6.68
CA VAL A 30 1.34 -11.72 8.09
C VAL A 30 0.31 -12.38 9.01
N LEU A 31 -0.99 -12.14 8.78
CA LEU A 31 -2.07 -12.78 9.53
C LEU A 31 -2.15 -14.30 9.35
N ARG A 32 -1.91 -14.80 8.12
CA ARG A 32 -1.86 -16.25 7.86
C ARG A 32 -0.70 -16.93 8.57
N HIS A 33 0.42 -16.23 8.71
CA HIS A 33 1.60 -16.69 9.46
C HIS A 33 1.56 -16.28 10.94
N SER A 34 0.35 -16.15 11.50
CA SER A 34 0.17 -15.93 12.94
C SER A 34 0.59 -17.18 13.73
N ASP A 35 1.86 -17.19 14.12
CA ASP A 35 2.38 -18.16 15.07
C ASP A 35 2.25 -17.59 16.49
N ALA A 36 1.42 -18.23 17.31
CA ALA A 36 1.18 -17.85 18.71
C ALA A 36 2.46 -17.89 19.56
N ARG A 37 3.53 -18.55 19.09
CA ARG A 37 4.85 -18.62 19.74
C ARG A 37 5.82 -17.56 19.23
N ASN A 38 5.45 -16.78 18.23
CA ASN A 38 6.30 -15.73 17.69
C ASN A 38 5.98 -14.39 18.39
N PRO A 39 6.79 -13.95 19.37
CA PRO A 39 6.57 -12.67 20.06
C PRO A 39 6.68 -11.47 19.11
N ASP A 40 7.30 -11.65 17.94
CA ASP A 40 7.48 -10.61 16.93
C ASP A 40 6.25 -10.43 16.02
N HIS A 41 5.28 -11.35 16.07
CA HIS A 41 4.10 -11.29 15.22
C HIS A 41 3.34 -9.99 15.39
N GLN A 42 3.18 -9.52 16.62
CA GLN A 42 2.46 -8.27 16.89
C GLN A 42 3.17 -7.06 16.25
N ARG A 43 4.50 -7.02 16.31
CA ARG A 43 5.30 -5.98 15.65
C ARG A 43 5.16 -6.02 14.13
N ARG A 44 5.23 -7.22 13.54
CA ARG A 44 5.06 -7.42 12.09
C ARG A 44 3.67 -7.05 11.61
N PHE A 45 2.65 -7.37 12.42
CA PHE A 45 1.28 -6.98 12.13
C PHE A 45 1.09 -5.46 12.18
N SER A 46 1.65 -4.79 13.20
CA SER A 46 1.64 -3.33 13.28
C SER A 46 2.34 -2.68 12.08
N ASP A 47 3.53 -3.13 11.69
CA ASP A 47 4.25 -2.62 10.50
C ASP A 47 3.43 -2.86 9.21
N ALA A 48 2.85 -4.05 9.05
CA ALA A 48 2.00 -4.34 7.88
C ALA A 48 0.72 -3.49 7.85
N GLN A 49 0.15 -3.17 9.01
CA GLN A 49 -0.99 -2.26 9.12
C GLN A 49 -0.61 -0.81 8.79
N GLU A 50 0.49 -0.31 9.34
CA GLU A 50 0.98 1.06 9.03
C GLU A 50 1.28 1.22 7.53
N ARG A 51 1.83 0.18 6.89
CA ARG A 51 2.05 0.19 5.43
C ARG A 51 0.77 0.20 4.61
N GLU A 52 -0.24 -0.56 5.03
CA GLU A 52 -1.58 -0.52 4.40
C GLU A 52 -2.20 0.87 4.53
N GLU A 53 -2.15 1.45 5.74
CA GLU A 53 -2.70 2.78 6.03
C GLU A 53 -1.99 3.87 5.22
N ALA A 54 -0.65 3.84 5.17
CA ALA A 54 0.14 4.80 4.37
C ALA A 54 -0.15 4.68 2.86
N ALA A 55 -0.30 3.46 2.33
CA ALA A 55 -0.65 3.25 0.93
C ALA A 55 -2.08 3.73 0.63
N ARG A 56 -3.02 3.48 1.55
CA ARG A 56 -4.40 3.97 1.47
C ARG A 56 -4.45 5.50 1.47
N GLU A 57 -3.72 6.16 2.36
CA GLU A 57 -3.69 7.62 2.44
C GLU A 57 -3.18 8.23 1.14
N ARG A 58 -2.12 7.68 0.55
CA ARG A 58 -1.58 8.13 -0.75
C ARG A 58 -2.59 7.95 -1.87
N TYR A 59 -3.27 6.80 -1.91
CA TYR A 59 -4.29 6.51 -2.91
C TYR A 59 -5.50 7.45 -2.78
N VAL A 60 -6.01 7.65 -1.56
CA VAL A 60 -7.11 8.58 -1.29
C VAL A 60 -6.72 10.02 -1.60
N ALA A 61 -5.51 10.46 -1.20
CA ALA A 61 -5.02 11.79 -1.52
C ALA A 61 -4.95 12.03 -3.04
N ALA A 62 -4.54 11.01 -3.81
CA ALA A 62 -4.52 11.07 -5.27
C ALA A 62 -5.93 11.06 -5.90
N LEU A 63 -6.93 10.45 -5.24
CA LEU A 63 -8.33 10.49 -5.67
C LEU A 63 -8.96 11.87 -5.41
N VAL A 64 -8.72 12.45 -4.22
CA VAL A 64 -9.29 13.75 -3.83
C VAL A 64 -8.61 14.91 -4.56
N SER A 65 -7.30 14.83 -4.84
CA SER A 65 -6.58 15.86 -5.62
C SER A 65 -6.97 15.90 -7.10
N ARG A 66 -7.90 15.04 -7.52
CA ARG A 66 -8.41 14.97 -8.90
C ARG A 66 -9.70 15.78 -9.10
N GLU A 67 -10.24 16.38 -8.03
CA GLU A 67 -11.36 17.33 -8.05
C GLU A 67 -10.90 18.79 -8.27
#